data_AF-A0AA48H5B0-F1
#
_entry.id   AF-A0AA48H5B0-F1
#
_cell.length_a   1.000
_cell.length_b   1.000
_cell.length_c   1.000
_cell.angle_alpha   90.00
_cell.angle_beta   90.00
_cell.angle_gamma   90.00
#
_symmetry.space_group_name_H-M   'P 1'
#
loop_
_entity.id
_entity.type
_entity.pdbx_description
1 polymer ?
#
loop_
_entity_poly.entity_id
_entity_poly.type
_entity_poly.pdbx_seq_one_letter_code
_entity_poly.pdbx_strand_id
1 'polypeptide(L)'
;MKPTVTQFVDPDGQSTRLSAAIDLVIVVAVLVIVKQALLPYTFVFAGPASTLSAMIVGTVLLYRRGLKWSDLGFRWPKSWLAVLGWSVVIFIAFLVTVAGASAFANLFFEDVGTSGRFDFVRGDLAAYLLIMLVVWTHGSFFEELLFRAFIITKLSDTLGGMRGAGILAAIVAAVFFGYRHYYYQGMNGAIVTGAIGLLFGLIYLRLRNTTILPLILVHGAANTIGQTSRYLG
;
A
#
# COMPACT_ATOMS: atom_id res chain seq x y z
N MET A 1 28.58 -11.42 -13.59
CA MET A 1 28.29 -11.85 -12.19
C MET A 1 27.25 -10.90 -11.60
N LYS A 2 26.09 -11.40 -11.16
CA LYS A 2 25.08 -10.59 -10.46
C LYS A 2 25.56 -10.38 -9.03
N PRO A 3 25.47 -9.17 -8.45
CA PRO A 3 25.78 -8.98 -7.04
C PRO A 3 24.71 -9.71 -6.23
N THR A 4 25.13 -10.77 -5.56
CA THR A 4 24.38 -11.48 -4.54
C THR A 4 24.00 -10.47 -3.47
N VAL A 5 22.69 -10.32 -3.22
CA VAL A 5 22.18 -9.60 -2.05
C VAL A 5 22.95 -10.12 -0.85
N THR A 6 23.62 -9.22 -0.12
CA THR A 6 24.30 -9.52 1.13
C THR A 6 23.25 -10.05 2.09
N GLN A 7 23.11 -11.38 2.09
CA GLN A 7 22.37 -12.10 3.09
C GLN A 7 23.21 -12.00 4.36
N PHE A 8 22.83 -11.08 5.25
CA PHE A 8 23.15 -11.23 6.67
C PHE A 8 22.30 -12.41 7.18
N VAL A 9 22.71 -13.63 6.81
CA VAL A 9 22.19 -14.85 7.39
C VAL A 9 22.99 -15.07 8.65
N ASP A 10 22.33 -14.79 9.77
CA ASP A 10 22.68 -15.38 11.05
C ASP A 10 22.63 -16.92 10.90
N PRO A 11 23.61 -17.70 11.38
CA PRO A 11 23.81 -19.11 11.01
C PRO A 11 22.60 -20.03 11.25
N ASP A 12 21.67 -19.63 12.13
CA ASP A 12 20.52 -20.45 12.54
C ASP A 12 19.23 -20.20 11.74
N GLY A 13 19.13 -19.13 10.94
CA GLY A 13 17.95 -18.80 10.12
C GLY A 13 16.61 -18.59 10.87
N GLN A 14 16.52 -18.91 12.17
CA GLN A 14 15.36 -18.72 13.03
C GLN A 14 15.33 -17.30 13.62
N SER A 15 16.49 -16.74 13.98
CA SER A 15 16.62 -15.37 14.49
C SER A 15 16.15 -14.33 13.46
N THR A 16 16.32 -14.61 12.17
CA THR A 16 15.89 -13.74 11.06
C THR A 16 14.39 -13.80 10.81
N ARG A 17 13.76 -14.99 10.88
CA ARG A 17 12.30 -15.15 10.75
C ARG A 17 11.55 -14.52 11.90
N LEU A 18 12.00 -14.76 13.14
CA LEU A 18 11.40 -14.17 14.33
C LEU A 18 11.52 -12.64 14.29
N SER A 19 12.68 -12.12 13.89
CA SER A 19 12.88 -10.67 13.72
C SER A 19 11.93 -10.08 12.68
N ALA A 20 11.73 -10.75 11.54
CA ALA A 20 10.78 -10.31 10.52
C ALA A 20 9.32 -10.32 11.03
N ALA A 21 8.94 -11.35 11.78
CA ALA A 21 7.62 -11.46 12.40
C ALA A 21 7.38 -10.34 13.42
N ILE A 22 8.36 -10.05 14.28
CA ILE A 22 8.29 -8.96 15.26
C ILE A 22 8.15 -7.61 14.56
N ASP A 23 9.00 -7.33 13.56
CA ASP A 23 8.95 -6.08 12.81
C ASP A 23 7.57 -5.91 12.13
N LEU A 24 7.02 -6.99 11.54
CA LEU A 24 5.70 -7.00 10.92
C LEU A 24 4.59 -6.71 11.94
N VAL A 25 4.59 -7.41 13.07
CA VAL A 25 3.59 -7.24 14.13
C VAL A 25 3.62 -5.81 14.66
N ILE A 26 4.79 -5.24 14.90
CA ILE A 26 4.93 -3.85 15.38
C ILE A 26 4.31 -2.88 14.37
N VAL A 27 4.67 -2.98 13.09
CA VAL A 27 4.15 -2.05 12.07
C VAL A 27 2.65 -2.20 11.86
N VAL A 28 2.14 -3.44 11.83
CA VAL A 28 0.69 -3.69 11.73
C VAL A 28 -0.04 -3.17 12.97
N ALA A 29 0.51 -3.36 14.17
CA ALA A 29 -0.05 -2.83 15.40
C ALA A 29 -0.12 -1.30 15.38
N VAL A 30 0.92 -0.61 14.94
CA VAL A 30 0.91 0.85 14.78
C VAL A 30 -0.15 1.28 13.77
N LEU A 31 -0.24 0.60 12.62
CA LEU A 31 -1.25 0.90 11.61
C LEU A 31 -2.68 0.78 12.16
N VAL A 32 -2.94 -0.21 13.00
CA VAL A 32 -4.27 -0.45 13.58
C VAL A 32 -4.52 0.50 14.75
N ILE A 33 -3.66 0.51 15.77
CA ILE A 33 -3.86 1.24 17.02
C ILE A 33 -3.99 2.74 16.77
N VAL A 34 -3.07 3.34 16.01
CA VAL A 34 -3.11 4.80 15.74
C VAL A 34 -4.38 5.18 14.99
N LYS A 35 -4.78 4.35 14.00
CA LYS A 35 -6.01 4.59 13.26
C LYS A 35 -7.24 4.53 14.18
N GLN A 36 -7.36 3.45 14.95
CA GLN A 36 -8.53 3.24 15.83
C GLN A 36 -8.62 4.30 16.92
N ALA A 37 -7.49 4.74 17.47
CA ALA A 37 -7.45 5.82 18.45
C ALA A 37 -7.91 7.17 17.88
N LEU A 38 -7.65 7.44 16.60
CA LEU A 38 -7.96 8.73 15.96
C LEU A 38 -9.31 8.76 15.25
N LEU A 39 -9.88 7.61 14.88
CA LEU A 39 -11.17 7.56 14.17
C LEU A 39 -12.32 8.31 14.86
N PRO A 40 -12.49 8.28 16.20
CA PRO A 40 -13.52 9.08 16.88
C PRO A 40 -13.35 10.60 16.74
N TYR A 41 -12.13 11.07 16.47
CA TYR A 41 -11.80 12.50 16.42
C TYR A 41 -11.63 13.01 15.00
N THR A 42 -11.18 12.17 14.06
CA THR A 42 -10.96 12.57 12.67
C THR A 42 -11.18 11.43 11.69
N PHE A 43 -12.30 11.50 10.97
CA PHE A 43 -12.66 10.52 9.96
C PHE A 43 -11.73 10.56 8.72
N VAL A 44 -11.24 11.75 8.38
CA VAL A 44 -10.38 12.01 7.21
C VAL A 44 -8.93 11.63 7.49
N PHE A 45 -8.37 12.11 8.62
CA PHE A 45 -6.93 12.08 8.88
C PHE A 45 -6.44 10.89 9.73
N ALA A 46 -7.35 10.05 10.26
CA ALA A 46 -6.94 8.84 10.98
C ALA A 46 -6.09 7.88 10.13
N GLY A 47 -6.42 7.73 8.84
CA GLY A 47 -5.62 6.96 7.87
C GLY A 47 -4.21 7.55 7.63
N PRO A 48 -4.11 8.83 7.23
CA PRO A 48 -2.85 9.54 7.10
C PRO A 48 -1.94 9.43 8.33
N ALA A 49 -2.46 9.77 9.51
CA ALA A 49 -1.70 9.72 10.76
C ALA A 49 -1.19 8.30 11.09
N SER A 50 -2.03 7.30 10.86
CA SER A 50 -1.68 5.88 11.01
C SER A 50 -0.52 5.48 10.10
N THR A 51 -0.57 5.83 8.82
CA THR A 51 0.52 5.47 7.89
C THR A 51 1.80 6.28 8.14
N LEU A 52 1.71 7.55 8.51
CA LEU A 52 2.88 8.36 8.86
C LEU A 52 3.60 7.77 10.07
N SER A 53 2.84 7.40 11.12
CA SER A 53 3.38 6.75 12.32
C SER A 53 4.05 5.41 11.96
N ALA A 54 3.41 4.61 11.13
CA ALA A 54 3.96 3.34 10.67
C ALA A 54 5.19 3.52 9.78
N MET A 55 5.26 4.57 8.96
CA MET A 55 6.46 4.92 8.17
C MET A 55 7.64 5.28 9.06
N ILE A 56 7.41 6.06 10.12
CA ILE A 56 8.46 6.42 11.10
C ILE A 56 8.97 5.15 11.77
N VAL A 57 8.08 4.34 12.34
CA VAL A 57 8.44 3.10 13.03
C VAL A 57 9.11 2.10 12.08
N GLY A 58 8.55 1.89 10.89
CA GLY A 58 9.13 1.02 9.86
C GLY A 58 10.53 1.46 9.43
N THR A 59 10.75 2.77 9.28
CA THR A 59 12.08 3.32 8.95
C THR A 59 13.09 3.05 10.08
N VAL A 60 12.70 3.27 11.34
CA VAL A 60 13.55 2.97 12.50
C VAL A 60 13.88 1.48 12.58
N LEU A 61 12.89 0.61 12.37
CA LEU A 61 13.10 -0.84 12.36
C LEU A 61 14.06 -1.27 11.24
N LEU A 62 13.87 -0.79 10.01
CA LEU A 62 14.78 -1.07 8.90
C LEU A 62 16.21 -0.63 9.23
N TYR A 63 16.38 0.60 9.72
CA TYR A 63 17.69 1.13 10.12
C TYR A 63 18.38 0.26 11.19
N ARG A 64 17.64 -0.16 12.23
CA ARG A 64 18.17 -1.06 13.28
C ARG A 64 18.57 -2.44 12.76
N ARG A 65 18.04 -2.87 11.61
CA ARG A 65 18.40 -4.12 10.93
C ARG A 65 19.48 -3.93 9.86
N GLY A 66 20.06 -2.73 9.73
CA GLY A 66 21.02 -2.40 8.68
C GLY A 66 20.40 -2.33 7.28
N LEU A 67 19.07 -2.22 7.19
CA LEU A 67 18.31 -2.13 5.95
C LEU A 67 17.85 -0.69 5.67
N LYS A 68 17.53 -0.43 4.41
CA LYS A 68 16.96 0.83 3.92
C LYS A 68 15.73 0.52 3.05
N TRP A 69 14.89 1.52 2.82
CA TRP A 69 13.75 1.41 1.89
C TRP A 69 14.17 0.99 0.47
N SER A 70 15.39 1.33 0.07
CA SER A 70 15.97 0.85 -1.19
C SER A 70 16.09 -0.65 -1.25
N ASP A 71 16.39 -1.33 -0.15
CA ASP A 71 16.51 -2.80 -0.11
C ASP A 71 15.17 -3.48 -0.39
N LEU A 72 14.08 -2.80 0.00
CA LEU A 72 12.70 -3.23 -0.21
C LEU A 72 12.11 -2.78 -1.56
N GLY A 73 12.89 -2.12 -2.42
CA GLY A 73 12.45 -1.77 -3.78
C GLY A 73 12.24 -0.27 -4.05
N PHE A 74 12.36 0.60 -3.05
CA PHE A 74 12.34 2.05 -3.26
C PHE A 74 13.69 2.55 -3.78
N ARG A 75 13.95 2.30 -5.07
CA ARG A 75 15.19 2.66 -5.76
C ARG A 75 14.91 3.67 -6.87
N TRP A 76 15.88 4.55 -7.10
CA TRP A 76 15.85 5.43 -8.26
C TRP A 76 15.89 4.61 -9.55
N PRO A 77 15.07 4.95 -10.57
CA PRO A 77 14.97 4.14 -11.76
C PRO A 77 16.19 4.34 -12.65
N LYS A 78 16.62 3.26 -13.31
CA LYS A 78 17.64 3.34 -14.36
C LYS A 78 17.11 3.95 -15.66
N SER A 79 15.79 3.87 -15.87
CA SER A 79 15.10 4.42 -17.03
C SER A 79 13.72 4.90 -16.63
N TRP A 80 13.49 6.21 -16.76
CA TRP A 80 12.17 6.80 -16.55
C TRP A 80 11.17 6.39 -17.63
N LEU A 81 11.64 6.14 -18.86
CA LEU A 81 10.77 5.61 -19.91
C LEU A 81 10.22 4.23 -19.54
N ALA A 82 11.03 3.37 -18.92
CA ALA A 82 10.55 2.09 -18.42
C ALA A 82 9.54 2.26 -17.27
N VAL A 83 9.76 3.23 -16.37
CA VAL A 83 8.79 3.56 -15.30
C VAL A 83 7.46 4.02 -15.90
N LEU A 84 7.48 4.91 -16.88
CA LEU A 84 6.28 5.39 -17.56
C LEU A 84 5.56 4.27 -18.31
N GLY A 85 6.31 3.45 -19.07
CA GLY A 85 5.75 2.29 -19.78
C GLY A 85 5.07 1.29 -18.83
N TRP A 86 5.72 0.95 -17.71
CA TRP A 86 5.10 0.13 -16.68
C TRP A 86 3.89 0.82 -16.05
N SER A 87 3.94 2.13 -15.79
CA SER A 87 2.82 2.87 -15.22
C SER A 87 1.58 2.79 -16.12
N VAL A 88 1.73 2.90 -17.44
CA VAL A 88 0.61 2.73 -18.38
C VAL A 88 0.02 1.32 -18.32
N VAL A 89 0.86 0.28 -18.36
CA VAL A 89 0.39 -1.12 -18.30
C VAL A 89 -0.33 -1.40 -16.97
N ILE A 90 0.24 -0.93 -15.87
CA ILE A 90 -0.34 -1.09 -14.53
C ILE A 90 -1.65 -0.31 -14.40
N PHE A 91 -1.74 0.89 -14.98
CA PHE A 91 -2.96 1.69 -14.99
C PHE A 91 -4.09 0.99 -15.76
N ILE A 92 -3.80 0.37 -16.90
CA ILE A 92 -4.79 -0.43 -17.65
C ILE A 92 -5.25 -1.63 -16.81
N ALA A 93 -4.31 -2.37 -16.20
CA ALA A 93 -4.65 -3.50 -15.33
C ALA A 93 -5.47 -3.07 -14.10
N PHE A 94 -5.18 -1.90 -13.55
CA PHE A 94 -5.93 -1.25 -12.48
C PHE A 94 -7.38 -1.00 -12.92
N LEU A 95 -7.62 -0.40 -14.08
CA LEU A 95 -8.98 -0.13 -14.59
C LEU A 95 -9.78 -1.42 -14.77
N VAL A 96 -9.17 -2.47 -15.34
CA VAL A 96 -9.82 -3.78 -15.50
C VAL A 96 -10.14 -4.40 -14.13
N THR A 97 -9.23 -4.29 -13.17
CA THR A 97 -9.43 -4.80 -11.81
C THR A 97 -10.54 -4.06 -11.07
N VAL A 98 -10.59 -2.74 -11.18
CA VAL A 98 -11.68 -1.92 -10.63
C VAL A 98 -13.01 -2.36 -11.24
N ALA A 99 -13.11 -2.41 -12.56
CA ALA A 99 -14.35 -2.78 -13.25
C ALA A 99 -14.83 -4.18 -12.85
N GLY A 100 -13.93 -5.17 -12.86
CA GLY A 100 -14.28 -6.55 -12.49
C GLY A 100 -14.63 -6.72 -11.01
N ALA A 101 -13.86 -6.11 -10.11
CA ALA A 101 -14.11 -6.21 -8.67
C ALA A 101 -15.38 -5.46 -8.26
N SER A 102 -15.66 -4.30 -8.86
CA SER A 102 -16.91 -3.57 -8.63
C SER A 102 -18.10 -4.36 -9.16
N ALA A 103 -18.03 -4.93 -10.37
CA ALA A 103 -19.09 -5.77 -10.91
C ALA A 103 -19.40 -6.96 -10.00
N PHE A 104 -18.36 -7.61 -9.46
CA PHE A 104 -18.54 -8.70 -8.49
C PHE A 104 -19.11 -8.22 -7.15
N ALA A 105 -18.56 -7.16 -6.57
CA ALA A 105 -18.98 -6.64 -5.27
C ALA A 105 -20.44 -6.16 -5.29
N ASN A 106 -20.87 -5.55 -6.39
CA ASN A 106 -22.25 -5.07 -6.59
C ASN A 106 -23.29 -6.20 -6.61
N LEU A 107 -22.89 -7.47 -6.77
CA LEU A 107 -23.81 -8.61 -6.68
C LEU A 107 -24.26 -8.89 -5.23
N PHE A 108 -23.49 -8.45 -4.24
CA PHE A 108 -23.67 -8.83 -2.83
C PHE A 108 -23.75 -7.64 -1.87
N PHE A 109 -23.17 -6.50 -2.24
CA PHE A 109 -23.02 -5.36 -1.34
C PHE A 109 -23.32 -4.04 -2.06
N GLU A 110 -24.07 -3.16 -1.39
CA GLU A 110 -24.33 -1.80 -1.85
C GLU A 110 -23.03 -0.98 -1.95
N ASP A 111 -22.90 -0.21 -3.03
CA ASP A 111 -21.82 0.76 -3.19
C ASP A 111 -22.18 2.06 -2.46
N VAL A 112 -21.62 2.25 -1.27
CA VAL A 112 -21.78 3.45 -0.44
C VAL A 112 -20.74 4.54 -0.77
N GLY A 113 -19.95 4.35 -1.82
CA GLY A 113 -18.91 5.26 -2.28
C GLY A 113 -17.84 5.49 -1.22
N THR A 114 -17.76 6.73 -0.72
CA THR A 114 -16.80 7.12 0.33
C THR A 114 -17.45 7.60 1.62
N SER A 115 -18.75 7.34 1.80
CA SER A 115 -19.52 7.66 3.01
C SER A 115 -19.25 9.07 3.56
N GLY A 116 -19.26 10.06 2.68
CA GLY A 116 -19.05 11.46 3.02
C GLY A 116 -17.62 11.88 3.39
N ARG A 117 -16.65 10.94 3.41
CA ARG A 117 -15.27 11.19 3.87
C ARG A 117 -14.59 12.36 3.14
N PHE A 118 -14.97 12.62 1.90
CA PHE A 118 -14.34 13.63 1.05
C PHE A 118 -15.30 14.71 0.57
N ASP A 119 -16.49 14.85 1.17
CA ASP A 119 -17.50 15.81 0.69
C ASP A 119 -17.04 17.27 0.79
N PHE A 120 -16.18 17.55 1.78
CA PHE A 120 -15.55 18.87 1.98
C PHE A 120 -14.66 19.33 0.80
N VAL A 121 -14.36 18.45 -0.16
CA VAL A 121 -13.52 18.77 -1.33
C VAL A 121 -14.34 19.44 -2.45
N ARG A 122 -15.65 19.22 -2.52
CA ARG A 122 -16.48 19.68 -3.64
C ARG A 122 -16.49 21.21 -3.73
N GLY A 123 -15.98 21.76 -4.83
CA GLY A 123 -15.95 23.20 -5.09
C GLY A 123 -14.98 24.03 -4.22
N ASP A 124 -14.19 23.42 -3.34
CA ASP A 124 -13.24 24.11 -2.46
C ASP A 124 -11.79 23.83 -2.89
N LEU A 125 -11.12 24.84 -3.43
CA LEU A 125 -9.75 24.72 -3.93
C LEU A 125 -8.74 24.46 -2.81
N ALA A 126 -8.91 25.07 -1.64
CA ALA A 126 -7.99 24.89 -0.52
C ALA A 126 -8.09 23.46 0.02
N ALA A 127 -9.32 22.94 0.18
CA ALA A 127 -9.58 21.55 0.52
C ALA A 127 -9.03 20.59 -0.53
N TYR A 128 -9.20 20.90 -1.82
CA TYR A 128 -8.65 20.11 -2.91
C TYR A 128 -7.12 20.04 -2.88
N LEU A 129 -6.43 21.17 -2.69
CA LEU A 129 -4.96 21.19 -2.59
C LEU A 129 -4.47 20.43 -1.36
N LEU A 130 -5.16 20.55 -0.22
CA LEU A 130 -4.86 19.79 0.98
C LEU A 130 -5.02 18.27 0.74
N ILE A 131 -6.13 17.83 0.14
CA ILE A 131 -6.33 16.42 -0.12
C ILE A 131 -5.37 15.90 -1.19
N MET A 132 -4.95 16.71 -2.16
CA MET A 132 -3.89 16.35 -3.13
C MET A 132 -2.55 16.08 -2.44
N LEU A 133 -2.18 16.90 -1.45
CA LEU A 133 -0.99 16.63 -0.64
C LEU A 133 -1.11 15.27 0.08
N VAL A 134 -2.28 14.98 0.65
CA VAL A 134 -2.56 13.69 1.31
C VAL A 134 -2.54 12.53 0.32
N VAL A 135 -3.06 12.70 -0.90
CA VAL A 135 -3.07 11.68 -1.96
C VAL A 135 -1.65 11.26 -2.33
N TRP A 136 -0.75 12.21 -2.57
CA TRP A 136 0.61 11.90 -3.02
C TRP A 136 1.57 11.48 -1.91
N THR A 137 1.28 11.82 -0.66
CA THR A 137 2.08 11.42 0.50
C THR A 137 1.53 10.14 1.14
N HIS A 138 0.36 10.22 1.77
CA HIS A 138 -0.29 9.09 2.42
C HIS A 138 -0.82 8.10 1.38
N GLY A 139 -1.74 8.55 0.52
CA GLY A 139 -2.56 7.69 -0.34
C GLY A 139 -1.82 7.07 -1.53
N SER A 140 -0.52 7.28 -1.68
CA SER A 140 0.28 6.60 -2.70
C SER A 140 1.65 6.25 -2.16
N PHE A 141 2.45 7.23 -1.76
CA PHE A 141 3.83 6.98 -1.33
C PHE A 141 3.91 6.09 -0.08
N PHE A 142 3.27 6.48 1.04
CA PHE A 142 3.33 5.69 2.27
C PHE A 142 2.64 4.34 2.13
N GLU A 143 1.48 4.29 1.47
CA GLU A 143 0.76 3.03 1.30
C GLU A 143 1.49 2.02 0.41
N GLU A 144 2.15 2.44 -0.67
CA GLU A 144 2.97 1.52 -1.46
C GLU A 144 4.18 1.02 -0.65
N LEU A 145 4.88 1.92 0.07
CA LEU A 145 6.04 1.51 0.87
C LEU A 145 5.64 0.58 2.02
N LEU A 146 4.55 0.84 2.73
CA LEU A 146 4.14 0.02 3.87
C LEU A 146 3.52 -1.30 3.44
N PHE A 147 2.53 -1.28 2.55
CA PHE A 147 1.79 -2.49 2.23
C PHE A 147 2.49 -3.38 1.22
N ARG A 148 3.12 -2.78 0.20
CA ARG A 148 3.78 -3.56 -0.84
C ARG A 148 5.21 -3.84 -0.42
N ALA A 149 5.97 -2.80 -0.09
CA ALA A 149 7.38 -3.00 0.23
C ALA A 149 7.59 -3.69 1.59
N PHE A 150 7.04 -3.13 2.68
CA PHE A 150 7.32 -3.59 4.04
C PHE A 150 6.55 -4.88 4.40
N ILE A 151 5.22 -4.84 4.36
CA ILE A 151 4.38 -5.95 4.83
C ILE A 151 4.61 -7.22 4.01
N ILE A 152 4.57 -7.15 2.67
CA ILE A 152 4.80 -8.34 1.84
C ILE A 152 6.20 -8.91 2.06
N THR A 153 7.24 -8.07 2.16
CA THR A 153 8.61 -8.54 2.40
C THR A 153 8.71 -9.21 3.76
N LYS A 154 8.30 -8.54 4.85
CA LYS A 154 8.42 -9.08 6.21
C LYS A 154 7.57 -10.32 6.44
N LEU A 155 6.38 -10.38 5.85
CA LEU A 155 5.56 -11.58 5.90
C LEU A 155 6.17 -12.73 5.07
N SER A 156 6.70 -12.45 3.88
CA SER A 156 7.42 -13.45 3.08
C SER A 156 8.66 -13.96 3.83
N ASP A 157 9.41 -13.10 4.51
CA ASP A 157 10.59 -13.47 5.29
C ASP A 157 10.20 -14.33 6.51
N THR A 158 9.08 -14.01 7.16
CA THR A 158 8.51 -14.78 8.27
C THR A 158 8.14 -16.21 7.82
N LEU A 159 7.52 -16.32 6.65
CA LEU A 159 7.17 -17.61 6.02
C LEU A 159 8.39 -18.39 5.51
N GLY A 160 9.54 -17.70 5.35
CA GLY A 160 10.82 -18.29 4.99
C GLY A 160 10.85 -18.91 3.58
N GLY A 161 11.54 -20.03 3.44
CA GLY A 161 11.72 -20.75 2.16
C GLY A 161 10.48 -21.45 1.62
N MET A 162 9.29 -21.19 2.17
CA MET A 162 8.02 -21.76 1.70
C MET A 162 7.79 -21.38 0.23
N ARG A 163 7.52 -22.39 -0.60
CA ARG A 163 7.17 -22.16 -2.01
C ARG A 163 5.88 -21.33 -2.08
N GLY A 164 5.95 -20.16 -2.70
CA GLY A 164 4.80 -19.24 -2.78
C GLY A 164 4.64 -18.28 -1.60
N ALA A 165 5.59 -18.21 -0.66
CA ALA A 165 5.55 -17.28 0.48
C ALA A 165 5.20 -15.84 0.08
N GLY A 166 5.81 -15.32 -1.00
CA GLY A 166 5.52 -13.98 -1.50
C GLY A 166 4.09 -13.80 -2.00
N ILE A 167 3.51 -14.80 -2.67
CA ILE A 167 2.12 -14.76 -3.15
C ILE A 167 1.16 -14.78 -1.98
N LEU A 168 1.38 -15.68 -1.00
CA LEU A 168 0.58 -15.71 0.23
C LEU A 168 0.68 -14.38 0.98
N ALA A 169 1.89 -13.80 1.08
CA ALA A 169 2.09 -12.51 1.69
C ALA A 169 1.34 -11.38 0.97
N ALA A 170 1.31 -11.39 -0.37
CA ALA A 170 0.54 -10.44 -1.16
C ALA A 170 -0.98 -10.59 -0.94
N ILE A 171 -1.49 -11.83 -0.84
CA ILE A 171 -2.90 -12.10 -0.54
C ILE A 171 -3.28 -11.57 0.84
N VAL A 172 -2.49 -11.88 1.88
CA VAL A 172 -2.74 -11.41 3.25
C VAL A 172 -2.67 -9.87 3.32
N ALA A 173 -1.67 -9.26 2.67
CA ALA A 173 -1.55 -7.81 2.61
C ALA A 173 -2.75 -7.17 1.89
N ALA A 174 -3.26 -7.79 0.83
CA ALA A 174 -4.43 -7.33 0.09
C ALA A 174 -5.72 -7.37 0.92
N VAL A 175 -5.96 -8.46 1.66
CA VAL A 175 -7.09 -8.57 2.59
C VAL A 175 -7.00 -7.48 3.67
N PHE A 176 -5.81 -7.28 4.24
CA PHE A 176 -5.59 -6.23 5.23
C PHE A 176 -5.79 -4.82 4.65
N PHE A 177 -5.35 -4.59 3.41
CA PHE A 177 -5.55 -3.32 2.70
C PHE A 177 -7.04 -3.02 2.50
N GLY A 178 -7.82 -3.99 2.01
CA GLY A 178 -9.27 -3.88 1.86
C GLY A 178 -10.00 -3.63 3.19
N TYR A 179 -9.64 -4.37 4.24
CA TYR A 179 -10.16 -4.13 5.59
C TYR A 179 -9.91 -2.69 6.07
N ARG A 180 -8.74 -2.11 5.79
CA ARG A 180 -8.44 -0.72 6.17
C ARG A 180 -9.31 0.31 5.43
N HIS A 181 -9.97 -0.08 4.35
CA HIS A 181 -10.88 0.77 3.58
C HIS A 181 -12.36 0.59 3.93
N TYR A 182 -12.71 -0.54 4.54
CA TYR A 182 -14.08 -0.89 4.93
C TYR A 182 -14.82 0.22 5.69
N TYR A 183 -14.16 0.90 6.62
CA TYR A 183 -14.81 1.87 7.52
C TYR A 183 -15.48 3.07 6.83
N TYR A 184 -15.12 3.39 5.59
CA TYR A 184 -15.71 4.50 4.82
C TYR A 184 -16.18 4.11 3.42
N GLN A 185 -15.96 2.86 3.00
CA GLN A 185 -16.41 2.36 1.68
C GLN A 185 -17.29 1.12 1.79
N GLY A 186 -17.59 0.66 3.00
CA GLY A 186 -18.33 -0.57 3.26
C GLY A 186 -17.62 -1.83 2.74
N MET A 187 -18.36 -2.94 2.69
CA MET A 187 -17.81 -4.21 2.18
C MET A 187 -17.53 -4.15 0.69
N ASN A 188 -18.35 -3.40 -0.07
CA ASN A 188 -18.16 -3.20 -1.49
C ASN A 188 -16.76 -2.61 -1.77
N GLY A 189 -16.46 -1.45 -1.20
CA GLY A 189 -15.16 -0.82 -1.38
C GLY A 189 -14.01 -1.61 -0.76
N ALA A 190 -14.23 -2.37 0.33
CA ALA A 190 -13.21 -3.26 0.88
C ALA A 190 -12.80 -4.37 -0.11
N ILE A 191 -13.75 -4.95 -0.86
CA ILE A 191 -13.48 -5.95 -1.90
C ILE A 191 -12.72 -5.30 -3.06
N VAL A 192 -13.20 -4.15 -3.55
CA VAL A 192 -12.58 -3.44 -4.68
C VAL A 192 -11.14 -3.02 -4.36
N THR A 193 -10.93 -2.38 -3.21
CA THR A 193 -9.59 -1.96 -2.77
C THR A 193 -8.70 -3.14 -2.41
N GLY A 194 -9.25 -4.21 -1.85
CA GLY A 194 -8.53 -5.46 -1.65
C GLY A 194 -8.04 -6.07 -2.98
N ALA A 195 -8.88 -6.11 -4.01
CA ALA A 195 -8.50 -6.59 -5.33
C ALA A 195 -7.40 -5.74 -5.98
N ILE A 196 -7.50 -4.40 -5.87
CA ILE A 196 -6.43 -3.47 -6.28
C ILE A 196 -5.14 -3.74 -5.50
N GLY A 197 -5.24 -3.92 -4.18
CA GLY A 197 -4.13 -4.25 -3.29
C GLY A 197 -3.43 -5.55 -3.71
N LEU A 198 -4.20 -6.57 -4.11
CA LEU A 198 -3.67 -7.83 -4.62
C LEU A 198 -2.93 -7.64 -5.95
N LEU A 199 -3.55 -6.95 -6.91
CA LEU A 199 -2.91 -6.63 -8.19
C LEU A 199 -1.55 -5.95 -7.96
N PHE A 200 -1.51 -4.92 -7.12
CA PHE A 200 -0.30 -4.15 -6.86
C PHE A 200 0.72 -4.97 -6.08
N GLY A 201 0.28 -5.81 -5.14
CA GLY A 201 1.14 -6.73 -4.41
C GLY A 201 1.84 -7.74 -5.31
N LEU A 202 1.11 -8.31 -6.27
CA LEU A 202 1.68 -9.24 -7.26
C LEU A 202 2.66 -8.55 -8.21
N ILE A 203 2.34 -7.35 -8.68
CA ILE A 203 3.24 -6.54 -9.51
C ILE A 203 4.49 -6.14 -8.70
N TYR A 204 4.33 -5.79 -7.42
CA TYR A 204 5.45 -5.50 -6.53
C TYR A 204 6.43 -6.68 -6.47
N LEU A 205 5.96 -7.92 -6.31
CA LEU A 205 6.85 -9.10 -6.32
C LEU A 205 7.69 -9.17 -7.61
N ARG A 206 7.16 -8.71 -8.74
CA ARG A 206 7.87 -8.66 -10.03
C ARG A 206 8.84 -7.49 -10.15
N LEU A 207 8.53 -6.35 -9.54
CA LEU A 207 9.27 -5.08 -9.66
C LEU A 207 10.19 -4.76 -8.45
N ARG A 208 10.12 -5.51 -7.35
CA ARG A 208 10.86 -5.20 -6.10
C ARG A 208 12.39 -5.14 -6.26
N ASN A 209 12.93 -5.76 -7.31
CA ASN A 209 14.36 -5.73 -7.65
C ASN A 209 14.75 -4.60 -8.61
N THR A 210 13.79 -3.84 -9.13
CA THR A 210 14.01 -2.70 -10.02
C THR A 210 13.65 -1.39 -9.31
N THR A 211 12.36 -1.08 -9.24
CA THR A 211 11.83 0.12 -8.57
C THR A 211 10.32 -0.03 -8.34
N ILE A 212 9.85 0.45 -7.19
CA ILE A 212 8.42 0.49 -6.84
C ILE A 212 7.69 1.70 -7.46
N LEU A 213 8.41 2.66 -8.04
CA LEU A 213 7.84 3.94 -8.51
C LEU A 213 6.62 3.82 -9.44
N PRO A 214 6.54 2.86 -10.38
CA PRO A 214 5.33 2.71 -11.20
C PRO A 214 4.05 2.50 -10.39
N LEU A 215 4.12 1.77 -9.27
CA LEU A 215 2.96 1.57 -8.39
C LEU A 215 2.56 2.86 -7.69
N ILE A 216 3.53 3.64 -7.21
CA ILE A 216 3.28 4.93 -6.55
C ILE A 216 2.62 5.92 -7.52
N LEU A 217 3.13 5.99 -8.75
CA LEU A 217 2.59 6.88 -9.78
C LEU A 217 1.17 6.50 -10.16
N VAL A 218 0.90 5.21 -10.36
CA VAL A 218 -0.44 4.74 -10.75
C VAL A 218 -1.44 4.91 -9.61
N HIS A 219 -1.06 4.62 -8.37
CA HIS A 219 -1.92 4.87 -7.21
C HIS A 219 -2.24 6.36 -7.06
N GLY A 220 -1.21 7.21 -7.11
CA GLY A 220 -1.38 8.66 -7.02
C GLY A 220 -2.24 9.23 -8.14
N ALA A 221 -2.06 8.76 -9.38
CA ALA A 221 -2.88 9.16 -10.52
C ALA A 221 -4.34 8.74 -10.37
N ALA A 222 -4.61 7.49 -9.98
CA ALA A 222 -5.97 7.00 -9.74
C ALA A 222 -6.69 7.80 -8.65
N ASN A 223 -6.01 8.06 -7.54
CA ASN A 223 -6.54 8.87 -6.44
C ASN A 223 -6.73 10.34 -6.84
N THR A 224 -5.81 10.89 -7.65
CA THR A 224 -5.94 12.24 -8.21
C THR A 224 -7.22 12.34 -9.02
N ILE A 225 -7.43 11.44 -9.99
CA ILE A 225 -8.65 11.41 -10.82
C ILE A 225 -9.91 11.35 -9.93
N GLY A 226 -9.91 10.48 -8.92
CA GLY A 226 -11.03 10.35 -8.00
C GLY A 226 -11.33 11.63 -7.21
N GLN A 227 -10.32 12.33 -6.72
CA GLN A 227 -10.52 13.57 -5.96
C GLN A 227 -10.80 14.78 -6.86
N THR A 228 -10.20 14.85 -8.05
CA THR A 228 -10.52 15.87 -9.04
C THR A 228 -11.97 15.77 -9.49
N SER A 229 -12.48 14.55 -9.72
CA SER A 229 -13.90 14.33 -10.02
C SER A 229 -14.79 14.85 -8.89
N ARG A 230 -14.45 14.59 -7.62
CA ARG A 230 -15.20 15.12 -6.47
C ARG A 230 -15.16 16.63 -6.37
N TYR A 231 -14.02 17.24 -6.64
CA TYR A 231 -13.86 18.70 -6.64
C TYR A 231 -14.76 19.37 -7.69
N LEU A 232 -14.82 18.80 -8.90
CA LEU A 232 -15.61 19.34 -10.02
C LEU A 232 -17.11 19.06 -9.90
N GLY A 233 -17.49 17.98 -9.19
CA GLY A 233 -18.86 17.71 -8.77
C GLY A 233 -19.59 16.71 -9.63
#